data_AF-A0A2B8AUD1-F1
#
_entry.id   AF-A0A2B8AUD1-F1
#
_cell.length_a   1.000
_cell.length_b   1.000
_cell.length_c   1.000
_cell.angle_alpha   90.00
_cell.angle_beta   90.00
_cell.angle_gamma   90.00
#
_symmetry.space_group_name_H-M   'P 1'
#
loop_
_entity.id
_entity.type
_entity.pdbx_description
1 polymer ?
#
loop_
_entity_poly.entity_id
_entity_poly.type
_entity_poly.pdbx_seq_one_letter_code
_entity_poly.pdbx_strand_id
1 'polypeptide(L)'
;MPASREHRHTPDVPAGPARVRREQPGAPALPPGGTATGLSPEQLLVLQRTAGNGAVSRSLERQQGHTHGHDHHGHGHAGGSPAGRDHEQPASPALTADLPVQRLFKRGGRSQTSGAPPAAPEPEPPPSVAVHPHDDPKRHPDSNVRDPLAGGVEAYLDKVKKAKKEEESKRIRDEHARVFEGFLRNTRKEPLEEGIALRRSYLGKHTSLLSSSARVSVNQQIRGEVEALETELRRRKAADRSQKMVAGETEERLLQALRSGGDAAQELPPEEKRVYDALSGRAVDWSGLQDAPAKALILVERRGLEVHEREEKAAGERLEKLRWFAPYKEAGLELRDLLTRTHDHLMRNSLLTSNLALGNPADPSSTIHKLTRGPDETFKNFWETDSSSGQPNRAMRGSREEHLGYKEALNRTAGDFQNPTPDAARDKFSPPDPSLLPKYASLISAKRPRGLTDYGEATVHWKPALRDRCTLTPIDSWQNGVGGARGVTGSRNLYPLLAHGPEVLVRLAVAEATDFRYDREMEGDVNSGKVHELREYFEAHLHGLVKWTDVERIKLVGSPWATAQQARLEQFAQQHGLSFRVETA
;
A
#
# COMPACT_ATOMS: atom_id res chain seq x y z
N MET A 1 3.92 -77.42 3.84
CA MET A 1 5.25 -76.78 3.80
C MET A 1 5.10 -75.47 3.02
N PRO A 2 5.59 -74.34 3.54
CA PRO A 2 4.69 -73.44 4.26
C PRO A 2 4.47 -72.07 3.61
N ALA A 3 3.38 -71.44 4.08
CA ALA A 3 2.97 -70.07 3.85
C ALA A 3 3.95 -69.06 4.48
N SER A 4 4.21 -67.98 3.75
CA SER A 4 5.04 -66.86 4.17
C SER A 4 4.27 -65.92 5.08
N ARG A 5 4.95 -65.58 6.18
CA ARG A 5 4.45 -64.91 7.38
C ARG A 5 4.50 -63.39 7.19
N GLU A 6 3.42 -62.72 7.59
CA GLU A 6 3.29 -61.27 7.67
C GLU A 6 4.31 -60.67 8.66
N HIS A 7 5.08 -59.68 8.20
CA HIS A 7 5.85 -58.78 9.06
C HIS A 7 4.98 -57.58 9.44
N ARG A 8 4.52 -57.56 10.70
CA ARG A 8 4.07 -56.34 11.38
C ARG A 8 5.30 -55.59 11.88
N HIS A 9 5.52 -54.38 11.36
CA HIS A 9 6.37 -53.38 12.00
C HIS A 9 5.48 -52.42 12.79
N THR A 10 5.65 -52.44 14.11
CA THR A 10 5.18 -51.43 15.06
C THR A 10 5.98 -50.14 14.89
N PRO A 11 5.36 -48.94 14.97
CA PRO A 11 6.08 -47.68 14.93
C PRO A 11 6.69 -47.32 16.29
N ASP A 12 7.91 -46.81 16.23
CA ASP A 12 8.70 -46.29 17.33
C ASP A 12 8.04 -45.08 18.02
N VAL A 13 8.07 -45.11 19.35
CA VAL A 13 7.71 -44.02 20.26
C VAL A 13 8.92 -43.09 20.42
N PRO A 14 8.81 -41.77 20.14
CA PRO A 14 9.86 -40.85 20.54
C PRO A 14 9.72 -40.45 22.01
N ALA A 15 10.85 -40.57 22.70
CA ALA A 15 11.07 -40.27 24.10
C ALA A 15 10.70 -38.82 24.48
N GLY A 16 10.00 -38.67 25.59
CA GLY A 16 9.72 -37.37 26.22
C GLY A 16 10.95 -36.81 26.94
N PRO A 17 11.13 -35.48 26.97
CA PRO A 17 12.22 -34.87 27.72
C PRO A 17 11.91 -34.75 29.21
N ALA A 18 12.98 -34.91 29.98
CA ALA A 18 13.05 -35.00 31.42
C ALA A 18 12.49 -33.76 32.16
N ARG A 19 11.74 -34.03 33.24
CA ARG A 19 11.36 -33.06 34.27
C ARG A 19 12.60 -32.61 35.04
N VAL A 20 13.04 -31.38 34.81
CA VAL A 20 13.96 -30.67 35.72
C VAL A 20 13.13 -30.03 36.83
N ARG A 21 13.35 -30.52 38.05
CA ARG A 21 12.78 -30.05 39.32
C ARG A 21 13.47 -28.72 39.66
N ARG A 22 12.74 -27.60 39.56
CA ARG A 22 13.21 -26.29 40.01
C ARG A 22 12.63 -26.00 41.38
N GLU A 23 13.52 -25.81 42.35
CA GLU A 23 13.24 -25.47 43.73
C GLU A 23 12.61 -24.07 43.82
N GLN A 24 11.56 -23.94 44.63
CA GLN A 24 10.91 -22.68 45.00
C GLN A 24 11.72 -22.00 46.11
N PRO A 25 12.10 -20.72 45.98
CA PRO A 25 12.47 -19.91 47.13
C PRO A 25 11.20 -19.41 47.84
N GLY A 26 11.16 -19.62 49.15
CA GLY A 26 10.03 -19.33 50.02
C GLY A 26 9.63 -17.85 50.07
N ALA A 27 8.34 -17.65 50.26
CA ALA A 27 7.73 -16.38 50.61
C ALA A 27 8.12 -15.96 52.04
N PRO A 28 8.47 -14.68 52.29
CA PRO A 28 8.53 -14.17 53.65
C PRO A 28 7.14 -13.78 54.14
N ALA A 29 6.88 -14.14 55.39
CA ALA A 29 5.64 -13.91 56.13
C ALA A 29 5.35 -12.43 56.36
N LEU A 30 4.05 -12.09 56.30
CA LEU A 30 3.47 -10.81 56.73
C LEU A 30 3.46 -10.71 58.26
N PRO A 31 3.74 -9.52 58.85
CA PRO A 31 3.32 -9.22 60.22
C PRO A 31 1.87 -8.68 60.24
N PRO A 32 1.10 -8.95 61.32
CA PRO A 32 -0.28 -8.50 61.45
C PRO A 32 -0.38 -7.11 62.09
N GLY A 33 -1.42 -6.36 61.73
CA GLY A 33 -2.05 -5.35 62.59
C GLY A 33 -1.43 -3.95 62.57
N GLY A 34 -2.12 -3.00 61.94
CA GLY A 34 -1.82 -1.58 62.04
C GLY A 34 -2.85 -0.73 61.31
N THR A 35 -3.99 -0.46 61.94
CA THR A 35 -4.92 0.59 61.52
C THR A 35 -4.31 1.96 61.79
N ALA A 36 -4.08 2.76 60.75
CA ALA A 36 -3.78 4.19 60.90
C ALA A 36 -4.68 5.00 59.95
N THR A 37 -5.68 5.60 60.56
CA THR A 37 -6.52 6.68 60.05
C THR A 37 -5.73 7.97 59.83
N GLY A 38 -6.04 8.71 58.77
CA GLY A 38 -6.11 10.18 58.80
C GLY A 38 -4.86 10.96 58.38
N LEU A 39 -4.84 11.44 57.14
CA LEU A 39 -4.20 12.71 56.79
C LEU A 39 -5.29 13.67 56.33
N SER A 40 -5.29 14.89 56.87
CA SER A 40 -6.31 15.90 56.58
C SER A 40 -5.98 16.66 55.27
N PRO A 41 -6.99 17.25 54.60
CA PRO A 41 -6.80 18.05 53.39
C PRO A 41 -5.81 19.22 53.53
N GLU A 42 -5.51 19.67 54.76
CA GLU A 42 -4.56 20.75 55.03
C GLU A 42 -3.09 20.31 54.93
N GLN A 43 -2.80 19.01 55.07
CA GLN A 43 -1.42 18.47 54.94
C GLN A 43 -0.98 18.31 53.49
N LEU A 44 -1.92 18.32 52.53
CA LEU A 44 -1.63 18.35 51.08
C LEU A 44 -1.29 19.75 50.56
N LEU A 45 -1.57 20.81 51.32
CA LEU A 45 -1.35 22.20 50.88
C LEU A 45 0.07 22.75 51.21
N VAL A 46 0.85 22.03 52.02
CA VAL A 46 2.20 22.47 52.45
C VAL A 46 3.31 21.95 51.52
N LEU A 47 3.05 20.93 50.70
CA LEU A 47 4.02 20.38 49.73
C LEU A 47 4.04 21.10 48.37
N GLN A 48 3.15 22.08 48.13
CA GLN A 48 3.13 22.90 46.91
C GLN A 48 3.80 24.28 47.06
N ARG A 49 4.37 24.63 48.23
CA ARG A 49 4.97 25.95 48.48
C ARG A 49 6.49 25.98 48.66
N THR A 50 7.19 24.86 48.50
CA THR A 50 8.67 24.80 48.66
C THR A 50 9.44 24.44 47.39
N ALA A 51 8.78 24.35 46.22
CA ALA A 51 9.43 24.20 44.92
C ALA A 51 9.36 25.50 44.13
N GLY A 52 10.09 26.51 44.58
CA GLY A 52 10.15 27.80 43.90
C GLY A 52 11.19 28.69 44.53
N ASN A 53 12.47 28.47 44.20
CA ASN A 53 13.49 29.51 44.09
C ASN A 53 14.87 28.91 43.75
N GLY A 54 15.44 29.37 42.65
CA GLY A 54 16.89 29.39 42.44
C GLY A 54 17.40 28.60 41.23
N ALA A 55 17.61 29.29 40.11
CA ALA A 55 18.96 29.57 39.60
C ALA A 55 18.90 30.28 38.24
N VAL A 56 19.45 31.49 38.20
CA VAL A 56 19.76 32.32 37.04
C VAL A 56 21.22 32.06 36.66
N SER A 57 21.52 31.87 35.37
CA SER A 57 22.83 32.15 34.71
C SER A 57 22.64 32.00 33.19
N ARG A 58 22.45 33.10 32.45
CA ARG A 58 23.47 33.94 31.76
C ARG A 58 24.37 33.21 30.75
N SER A 59 24.05 33.47 29.48
CA SER A 59 24.91 34.04 28.43
C SER A 59 26.14 33.27 27.93
N LEU A 60 26.17 32.99 26.62
CA LEU A 60 27.27 33.42 25.74
C LEU A 60 26.91 33.25 24.24
N GLU A 61 26.75 34.39 23.56
CA GLU A 61 27.01 34.56 22.14
C GLU A 61 28.51 34.42 21.86
N ARG A 62 28.85 33.78 20.73
CA ARG A 62 30.07 33.91 19.87
C ARG A 62 30.05 32.64 18.99
N GLN A 63 30.37 32.63 17.70
CA GLN A 63 31.02 33.59 16.82
C GLN A 63 30.81 33.07 15.38
N GLN A 64 30.60 33.97 14.43
CA GLN A 64 30.82 33.70 13.01
C GLN A 64 32.31 33.49 12.74
N GLY A 65 32.67 32.66 11.75
CA GLY A 65 33.99 32.73 11.12
C GLY A 65 34.48 31.48 10.37
N HIS A 66 34.58 31.62 9.04
CA HIS A 66 35.41 30.90 8.06
C HIS A 66 34.95 29.51 7.56
N THR A 67 34.48 29.32 6.32
CA THR A 67 35.01 29.54 4.94
C THR A 67 36.19 28.64 4.54
N HIS A 68 35.91 27.64 3.70
CA HIS A 68 36.57 27.20 2.44
C HIS A 68 35.59 26.19 1.80
N GLY A 69 35.13 26.25 0.56
CA GLY A 69 35.74 26.77 -0.66
C GLY A 69 35.92 25.60 -1.62
N HIS A 70 34.97 25.39 -2.55
CA HIS A 70 35.30 25.10 -3.93
C HIS A 70 34.13 25.38 -4.88
N ASP A 71 34.46 26.25 -5.83
CA ASP A 71 33.68 26.74 -6.95
C ASP A 71 33.39 25.65 -8.01
N HIS A 72 32.28 25.81 -8.73
CA HIS A 72 32.35 26.25 -10.13
C HIS A 72 30.96 26.62 -10.69
N HIS A 73 30.88 27.87 -11.15
CA HIS A 73 30.15 28.44 -12.29
C HIS A 73 28.62 28.22 -12.40
N GLY A 74 27.80 29.24 -12.64
CA GLY A 74 28.07 30.61 -13.08
C GLY A 74 26.90 31.09 -13.94
N HIS A 75 26.63 32.41 -13.84
CA HIS A 75 25.63 33.22 -14.57
C HIS A 75 24.22 33.20 -13.95
N GLY A 76 23.76 34.23 -13.22
CA GLY A 76 24.01 35.69 -13.33
C GLY A 76 22.99 36.25 -14.31
N HIS A 77 21.93 36.93 -13.89
CA HIS A 77 21.77 38.34 -13.50
C HIS A 77 20.24 38.56 -13.54
N ALA A 78 19.56 39.55 -12.99
CA ALA A 78 19.69 40.68 -12.07
C ALA A 78 18.20 41.11 -11.95
N GLY A 79 17.64 41.50 -10.82
CA GLY A 79 18.05 42.53 -9.89
C GLY A 79 16.77 43.18 -9.30
N GLY A 80 16.94 44.00 -8.27
CA GLY A 80 15.94 45.01 -7.90
C GLY A 80 15.00 44.68 -6.73
N SER A 81 15.55 44.61 -5.51
CA SER A 81 14.91 45.17 -4.30
C SER A 81 15.02 46.72 -4.35
N PRO A 82 14.29 47.53 -3.53
CA PRO A 82 14.01 47.27 -2.12
C PRO A 82 12.71 47.87 -1.50
N ALA A 83 12.49 47.48 -0.22
CA ALA A 83 11.96 48.24 0.92
C ALA A 83 10.56 48.91 0.80
N GLY A 84 9.69 48.90 1.80
CA GLY A 84 9.77 48.48 3.20
C GLY A 84 8.60 49.08 3.99
N ARG A 85 8.58 48.77 5.29
CA ARG A 85 7.83 49.38 6.41
C ARG A 85 6.33 49.06 6.58
N ASP A 86 6.09 48.30 7.66
CA ASP A 86 5.36 48.71 8.88
C ASP A 86 4.10 49.56 8.72
N HIS A 87 2.94 49.02 9.11
CA HIS A 87 2.23 49.41 10.34
C HIS A 87 0.95 48.59 10.55
N GLU A 88 0.84 48.08 11.78
CA GLU A 88 -0.35 48.01 12.66
C GLU A 88 -1.77 47.76 12.10
N GLN A 89 -2.40 46.74 12.71
CA GLN A 89 -3.85 46.52 12.93
C GLN A 89 -4.56 47.79 13.49
N PRO A 90 -5.92 47.86 13.65
CA PRO A 90 -6.92 46.79 13.68
C PRO A 90 -8.31 47.11 13.04
N ALA A 91 -9.21 46.15 13.24
CA ALA A 91 -10.67 46.29 13.41
C ALA A 91 -11.59 46.21 12.17
N SER A 92 -12.37 45.13 12.21
CA SER A 92 -13.65 44.82 11.54
C SER A 92 -14.71 45.96 11.66
N PRO A 93 -15.98 45.83 11.20
CA PRO A 93 -16.64 44.71 10.50
C PRO A 93 -17.62 45.10 9.35
N ALA A 94 -18.07 44.05 8.65
CA ALA A 94 -19.45 43.77 8.20
C ALA A 94 -20.25 44.72 7.28
N LEU A 95 -21.11 44.04 6.50
CA LEU A 95 -22.30 44.52 5.76
C LEU A 95 -21.94 45.28 4.47
N THR A 96 -22.55 45.05 3.31
CA THR A 96 -23.91 44.58 2.99
C THR A 96 -24.00 44.36 1.48
N ALA A 97 -24.92 43.46 1.09
CA ALA A 97 -25.87 43.58 -0.02
C ALA A 97 -25.34 43.88 -1.45
N ASP A 98 -25.62 43.03 -2.44
CA ASP A 98 -26.89 43.07 -3.22
C ASP A 98 -27.10 44.47 -3.83
N LEU A 99 -27.02 44.71 -5.14
CA LEU A 99 -27.77 44.09 -6.24
C LEU A 99 -27.34 44.78 -7.57
N PRO A 100 -27.94 44.48 -8.74
CA PRO A 100 -27.32 44.53 -10.06
C PRO A 100 -27.64 45.85 -10.78
N VAL A 101 -27.22 45.98 -12.04
CA VAL A 101 -28.11 46.32 -13.17
C VAL A 101 -27.32 46.48 -14.47
N GLN A 102 -27.87 45.81 -15.47
CA GLN A 102 -27.75 45.97 -16.91
C GLN A 102 -27.43 47.38 -17.44
N ARG A 103 -26.68 47.46 -18.56
CA ARG A 103 -27.11 48.11 -19.82
C ARG A 103 -25.99 47.95 -20.87
N LEU A 104 -26.23 47.25 -21.97
CA LEU A 104 -26.80 47.75 -23.23
C LEU A 104 -25.95 48.86 -23.89
N PHE A 105 -25.18 48.50 -24.92
CA PHE A 105 -24.92 49.38 -26.06
C PHE A 105 -24.99 48.62 -27.39
N LYS A 106 -25.53 49.34 -28.38
CA LYS A 106 -25.97 48.92 -29.71
C LYS A 106 -24.84 48.94 -30.75
N ARG A 107 -24.99 48.01 -31.70
CA ARG A 107 -24.82 48.08 -33.19
C ARG A 107 -23.52 48.61 -33.83
N GLY A 108 -23.07 47.79 -34.78
CA GLY A 108 -22.31 48.13 -36.01
C GLY A 108 -21.35 46.96 -36.29
N GLY A 109 -21.50 46.08 -37.28
CA GLY A 109 -21.87 46.30 -38.68
C GLY A 109 -20.59 46.23 -39.52
N ARG A 110 -20.17 45.04 -39.98
CA ARG A 110 -19.44 44.82 -41.25
C ARG A 110 -19.16 43.34 -41.51
N SER A 111 -19.48 42.97 -42.75
CA SER A 111 -19.17 41.72 -43.42
C SER A 111 -17.65 41.50 -43.55
N GLN A 112 -17.16 40.36 -43.09
CA GLN A 112 -15.94 39.72 -43.61
C GLN A 112 -16.16 38.21 -43.70
N THR A 113 -15.97 37.73 -44.92
CA THR A 113 -15.79 36.33 -45.29
C THR A 113 -14.49 35.79 -44.70
N SER A 114 -14.57 34.79 -43.84
CA SER A 114 -13.45 33.90 -43.55
C SER A 114 -13.98 32.48 -43.33
N GLY A 115 -13.34 31.52 -44.01
CA GLY A 115 -13.68 30.11 -43.92
C GLY A 115 -13.52 29.59 -42.50
N ALA A 116 -14.48 28.77 -42.08
CA ALA A 116 -14.37 28.04 -40.82
C ALA A 116 -13.09 27.19 -40.85
N PRO A 117 -12.21 27.29 -39.84
CA PRO A 117 -11.17 26.29 -39.66
C PRO A 117 -11.83 24.92 -39.42
N PRO A 118 -11.22 23.81 -39.85
CA PRO A 118 -11.75 22.49 -39.59
C PRO A 118 -11.97 22.34 -38.09
N ALA A 119 -13.15 21.81 -37.72
CA ALA A 119 -13.46 21.48 -36.34
C ALA A 119 -12.26 20.76 -35.73
N ALA A 120 -11.75 21.27 -34.61
CA ALA A 120 -10.75 20.55 -33.84
C ALA A 120 -11.29 19.13 -33.62
N PRO A 121 -10.47 18.08 -33.83
CA PRO A 121 -10.92 16.71 -33.58
C PRO A 121 -11.53 16.68 -32.18
N GLU A 122 -12.75 16.15 -32.08
CA GLU A 122 -13.36 15.93 -30.77
C GLU A 122 -12.32 15.25 -29.89
N PRO A 123 -12.06 15.77 -28.68
CA PRO A 123 -11.13 15.12 -27.78
C PRO A 123 -11.59 13.67 -27.64
N GLU A 124 -10.69 12.73 -27.91
CA GLU A 124 -10.98 11.32 -27.71
C GLU A 124 -11.61 11.17 -26.32
N PRO A 125 -12.74 10.46 -26.20
CA PRO A 125 -13.32 10.21 -24.90
C PRO A 125 -12.21 9.66 -23.99
N PRO A 126 -12.07 10.15 -22.74
CA PRO A 126 -11.03 9.70 -21.84
C PRO A 126 -11.05 8.17 -21.85
N PRO A 127 -9.87 7.51 -21.99
CA PRO A 127 -9.82 6.08 -22.22
C PRO A 127 -10.68 5.40 -21.17
N SER A 128 -11.76 4.76 -21.64
CA SER A 128 -12.70 4.03 -20.80
C SER A 128 -11.88 3.19 -19.83
N VAL A 129 -12.06 3.45 -18.53
CA VAL A 129 -11.58 2.67 -17.38
C VAL A 129 -11.02 1.33 -17.85
N ALA A 130 -9.70 1.24 -18.02
CA ALA A 130 -9.07 -0.02 -18.43
C ALA A 130 -9.32 -1.04 -17.33
N VAL A 131 -10.31 -1.91 -17.53
CA VAL A 131 -10.62 -3.05 -16.67
C VAL A 131 -9.41 -3.97 -16.72
N HIS A 132 -8.93 -4.45 -15.56
CA HIS A 132 -7.87 -5.44 -15.55
C HIS A 132 -8.35 -6.63 -16.39
N PRO A 133 -7.52 -7.23 -17.26
CA PRO A 133 -8.06 -8.21 -18.17
C PRO A 133 -8.67 -9.38 -17.39
N HIS A 134 -8.18 -9.72 -16.18
CA HIS A 134 -8.75 -10.76 -15.30
C HIS A 134 -10.16 -10.43 -14.78
N ASP A 135 -10.58 -9.17 -14.81
CA ASP A 135 -11.91 -8.72 -14.40
C ASP A 135 -12.85 -8.49 -15.61
N ASP A 136 -12.37 -8.76 -16.84
CA ASP A 136 -13.23 -8.83 -18.02
C ASP A 136 -13.97 -10.17 -18.01
N PRO A 137 -15.31 -10.21 -17.87
CA PRO A 137 -16.08 -11.46 -17.80
C PRO A 137 -15.97 -12.31 -19.08
N LYS A 138 -15.41 -11.75 -20.17
CA LYS A 138 -15.13 -12.46 -21.42
C LYS A 138 -13.70 -12.99 -21.49
N ARG A 139 -12.85 -12.76 -20.48
CA ARG A 139 -11.49 -13.29 -20.42
C ARG A 139 -11.47 -14.65 -19.75
N HIS A 140 -10.85 -15.60 -20.44
CA HIS A 140 -10.58 -16.94 -19.96
C HIS A 140 -9.06 -17.16 -19.98
N PRO A 141 -8.34 -16.86 -18.88
CA PRO A 141 -6.88 -16.91 -18.84
C PRO A 141 -6.31 -18.32 -19.09
N ASP A 142 -7.10 -19.37 -18.84
CA ASP A 142 -6.76 -20.78 -19.13
C ASP A 142 -7.10 -21.22 -20.56
N SER A 143 -7.69 -20.33 -21.37
CA SER A 143 -7.90 -20.68 -22.77
C SER A 143 -6.55 -20.67 -23.48
N ASN A 144 -6.08 -21.85 -23.86
CA ASN A 144 -4.87 -22.08 -24.64
C ASN A 144 -5.00 -21.56 -26.08
N VAL A 145 -5.50 -20.33 -26.24
CA VAL A 145 -5.66 -19.71 -27.55
C VAL A 145 -4.27 -19.32 -28.02
N ARG A 146 -3.77 -20.13 -28.95
CA ARG A 146 -2.52 -19.83 -29.66
C ARG A 146 -2.77 -18.70 -30.63
N ASP A 147 -1.72 -17.94 -30.93
CA ASP A 147 -1.76 -17.00 -32.04
C ASP A 147 -2.19 -17.76 -33.30
N PRO A 148 -3.23 -17.30 -34.04
CA PRO A 148 -3.64 -17.96 -35.28
C PRO A 148 -2.51 -18.02 -36.32
N LEU A 149 -1.47 -17.18 -36.18
CA LEU A 149 -0.26 -17.17 -37.00
C LEU A 149 0.93 -17.87 -36.36
N ALA A 150 0.77 -18.65 -35.28
CA ALA A 150 1.90 -19.36 -34.63
C ALA A 150 2.69 -20.26 -35.60
N GLY A 151 2.07 -20.73 -36.69
CA GLY A 151 2.73 -21.48 -37.78
C GLY A 151 3.42 -20.62 -38.85
N GLY A 152 3.49 -19.30 -38.65
CA GLY A 152 4.02 -18.32 -39.61
C GLY A 152 2.92 -17.65 -40.44
N VAL A 153 3.16 -16.39 -40.81
CA VAL A 153 2.26 -15.61 -41.66
C VAL A 153 2.18 -16.23 -43.06
N GLU A 154 3.29 -16.76 -43.56
CA GLU A 154 3.40 -17.40 -44.87
C GLU A 154 2.52 -18.66 -44.97
N ALA A 155 2.43 -19.45 -43.90
CA ALA A 155 1.59 -20.65 -43.85
C ALA A 155 0.08 -20.32 -43.92
N TYR A 156 -0.34 -19.21 -43.29
CA TYR A 156 -1.70 -18.70 -43.41
C TYR A 156 -2.00 -18.25 -44.84
N LEU A 157 -1.06 -17.53 -45.47
CA LEU A 157 -1.23 -17.06 -46.85
C LEU A 157 -1.30 -18.19 -47.85
N ASP A 158 -0.50 -19.23 -47.68
CA ASP A 158 -0.58 -20.43 -48.51
C ASP A 158 -1.93 -21.13 -48.39
N LYS A 159 -2.54 -21.15 -47.19
CA LYS A 159 -3.90 -21.69 -47.00
C LYS A 159 -4.93 -20.85 -47.75
N VAL A 160 -4.89 -19.53 -47.62
CA VAL A 160 -5.81 -18.61 -48.33
C VAL A 160 -5.63 -18.72 -49.85
N LYS A 161 -4.39 -18.84 -50.34
CA LYS A 161 -4.10 -18.96 -51.78
C LYS A 161 -4.54 -20.30 -52.38
N LYS A 162 -4.50 -21.38 -51.60
CA LYS A 162 -4.90 -22.74 -52.03
C LYS A 162 -6.42 -22.93 -52.06
N ALA A 163 -7.18 -22.07 -51.39
CA ALA A 163 -8.64 -22.07 -51.46
C ALA A 163 -9.10 -21.78 -52.90
N LYS A 164 -9.73 -22.76 -53.53
CA LYS A 164 -10.10 -22.69 -54.96
C LYS A 164 -11.36 -21.86 -55.21
N LYS A 165 -12.13 -21.59 -54.15
CA LYS A 165 -13.39 -20.85 -54.19
C LYS A 165 -13.30 -19.62 -53.29
N GLU A 166 -13.88 -18.51 -53.74
CA GLU A 166 -13.93 -17.26 -52.94
C GLU A 166 -14.60 -17.48 -51.58
N GLU A 167 -15.64 -18.33 -51.53
CA GLU A 167 -16.32 -18.72 -50.28
C GLU A 167 -15.38 -19.42 -49.28
N GLU A 168 -14.46 -20.25 -49.77
CA GLU A 168 -13.50 -20.97 -48.94
C GLU A 168 -12.41 -20.01 -48.42
N SER A 169 -11.92 -19.11 -49.27
CA SER A 169 -11.01 -18.02 -48.88
C SER A 169 -11.63 -17.08 -47.86
N LYS A 170 -12.94 -16.80 -47.98
CA LYS A 170 -13.70 -16.01 -47.00
C LYS A 170 -13.80 -16.74 -45.67
N ARG A 171 -14.17 -18.03 -45.67
CA ARG A 171 -14.27 -18.84 -44.45
C ARG A 171 -12.95 -18.90 -43.67
N ILE A 172 -11.82 -19.06 -44.36
CA ILE A 172 -10.49 -19.08 -43.72
C ILE A 172 -10.17 -17.72 -43.06
N ARG A 173 -10.51 -16.60 -43.72
CA ARG A 173 -10.33 -15.24 -43.16
C ARG A 173 -11.23 -15.00 -41.96
N ASP A 174 -12.49 -15.41 -42.02
CA ASP A 174 -13.46 -15.26 -40.92
C ASP A 174 -13.04 -16.10 -39.70
N GLU A 175 -12.56 -17.33 -39.93
CA GLU A 175 -12.02 -18.19 -38.88
C GLU A 175 -10.77 -17.58 -38.24
N HIS A 176 -9.84 -17.07 -39.06
CA HIS A 176 -8.65 -16.37 -38.58
C HIS A 176 -9.01 -15.16 -37.71
N ALA A 177 -9.92 -14.30 -38.16
CA ALA A 177 -10.38 -13.14 -37.41
C ALA A 177 -10.99 -13.54 -36.06
N ARG A 178 -11.82 -14.58 -36.03
CA ARG A 178 -12.42 -15.12 -34.80
C ARG A 178 -11.35 -15.62 -33.82
N VAL A 179 -10.38 -16.40 -34.30
CA VAL A 179 -9.29 -16.92 -33.46
C VAL A 179 -8.38 -15.78 -32.98
N PHE A 180 -8.12 -14.79 -33.83
CA PHE A 180 -7.33 -13.61 -33.48
C PHE A 180 -8.01 -12.77 -32.39
N GLU A 181 -9.32 -12.54 -32.48
CA GLU A 181 -10.08 -11.90 -31.39
C GLU A 181 -10.00 -12.69 -30.08
N GLY A 182 -10.13 -14.02 -30.17
CA GLY A 182 -9.95 -14.91 -29.00
C GLY A 182 -8.55 -14.79 -28.40
N PHE A 183 -7.52 -14.71 -29.25
CA PHE A 183 -6.12 -14.54 -28.85
C PHE A 183 -5.90 -13.20 -28.14
N LEU A 184 -6.36 -12.09 -28.74
CA LEU A 184 -6.29 -10.76 -28.16
C LEU A 184 -6.92 -10.69 -26.77
N ARG A 185 -8.08 -11.31 -26.59
CA ARG A 185 -8.79 -11.28 -25.30
C ARG A 185 -8.14 -12.16 -24.24
N ASN A 186 -7.69 -13.35 -24.63
CA ASN A 186 -7.44 -14.41 -23.66
C ASN A 186 -5.99 -14.81 -23.45
N THR A 187 -5.06 -14.37 -24.31
CA THR A 187 -3.65 -14.72 -24.12
C THR A 187 -2.99 -13.91 -23.00
N ARG A 188 -1.76 -14.23 -22.59
CA ARG A 188 -0.95 -13.44 -21.62
C ARG A 188 -0.20 -12.30 -22.33
N LYS A 189 0.70 -11.57 -21.68
CA LYS A 189 1.38 -10.42 -22.34
C LYS A 189 2.46 -10.86 -23.30
N GLU A 190 3.21 -11.88 -22.91
CA GLU A 190 4.36 -12.41 -23.63
C GLU A 190 3.94 -12.92 -25.01
N PRO A 191 2.83 -13.69 -25.17
CA PRO A 191 2.38 -14.09 -26.50
C PRO A 191 1.91 -12.91 -27.37
N LEU A 192 1.38 -11.83 -26.79
CA LEU A 192 1.05 -10.63 -27.58
C LEU A 192 2.33 -9.99 -28.15
N GLU A 193 3.40 -9.92 -27.36
CA GLU A 193 4.70 -9.39 -27.79
C GLU A 193 5.32 -10.28 -28.88
N GLU A 194 5.25 -11.61 -28.73
CA GLU A 194 5.64 -12.57 -29.77
C GLU A 194 4.82 -12.39 -31.05
N GLY A 195 3.50 -12.26 -30.94
CA GLY A 195 2.60 -12.04 -32.08
C GLY A 195 2.88 -10.73 -32.82
N ILE A 196 3.26 -9.67 -32.09
CA ILE A 196 3.72 -8.39 -32.68
C ILE A 196 5.03 -8.61 -33.43
N ALA A 197 6.01 -9.26 -32.80
CA ALA A 197 7.32 -9.52 -33.40
C ALA A 197 7.21 -10.34 -34.69
N LEU A 198 6.39 -11.39 -34.68
CA LEU A 198 6.11 -12.24 -35.84
C LEU A 198 5.58 -11.43 -37.03
N ARG A 199 4.53 -10.63 -36.80
CA ARG A 199 3.88 -9.83 -37.84
C ARG A 199 4.79 -8.71 -38.38
N ARG A 200 5.55 -8.05 -37.51
CA ARG A 200 6.55 -7.04 -37.91
C ARG A 200 7.68 -7.65 -38.74
N SER A 201 8.15 -8.85 -38.38
CA SER A 201 9.15 -9.59 -39.16
C SER A 201 8.66 -9.89 -40.58
N TYR A 202 7.43 -10.36 -40.73
CA TYR A 202 6.79 -10.55 -42.04
C TYR A 202 6.70 -9.25 -42.84
N LEU A 203 6.19 -8.17 -42.23
CA LEU A 203 6.06 -6.88 -42.91
C LEU A 203 7.42 -6.33 -43.38
N GLY A 204 8.48 -6.48 -42.58
CA GLY A 204 9.84 -6.05 -42.93
C GLY A 204 10.45 -6.82 -44.11
N LYS A 205 10.11 -8.11 -44.27
CA LYS A 205 10.56 -8.93 -45.41
C LYS A 205 9.79 -8.63 -46.71
N HIS A 206 8.64 -7.97 -46.63
CA HIS A 206 7.69 -7.86 -47.75
C HIS A 206 7.26 -6.42 -48.06
N THR A 207 8.06 -5.44 -47.66
CA THR A 207 7.82 -4.00 -47.87
C THR A 207 8.23 -3.48 -49.25
N SER A 208 9.13 -4.14 -50.00
CA SER A 208 9.88 -3.46 -51.07
C SER A 208 9.76 -3.97 -52.51
N LEU A 209 8.82 -4.87 -52.86
CA LEU A 209 8.75 -5.37 -54.25
C LEU A 209 7.31 -5.44 -54.76
N LEU A 210 7.02 -4.62 -55.79
CA LEU A 210 5.91 -4.69 -56.76
C LEU A 210 4.80 -5.66 -56.35
N SER A 211 3.97 -5.25 -55.39
CA SER A 211 3.01 -6.12 -54.74
C SER A 211 1.71 -6.21 -55.54
N SER A 212 1.28 -7.43 -55.87
CA SER A 212 -0.07 -7.70 -56.35
C SER A 212 -1.13 -7.17 -55.38
N SER A 213 -2.32 -6.82 -55.87
CA SER A 213 -3.44 -6.32 -55.05
C SER A 213 -3.76 -7.20 -53.84
N ALA A 214 -3.63 -8.52 -54.00
CA ALA A 214 -3.78 -9.49 -52.92
C ALA A 214 -2.75 -9.31 -51.80
N ARG A 215 -1.49 -9.02 -52.14
CA ARG A 215 -0.42 -8.80 -51.15
C ARG A 215 -0.58 -7.47 -50.43
N VAL A 216 -1.10 -6.45 -51.11
CA VAL A 216 -1.46 -5.16 -50.48
C VAL A 216 -2.54 -5.35 -49.42
N SER A 217 -3.61 -6.08 -49.76
CA SER A 217 -4.71 -6.38 -48.82
C SER A 217 -4.23 -7.16 -47.59
N VAL A 218 -3.38 -8.16 -47.79
CA VAL A 218 -2.75 -8.93 -46.69
C VAL A 218 -1.88 -8.05 -45.80
N ASN A 219 -0.99 -7.24 -46.39
CA ASN A 219 -0.13 -6.37 -45.61
C ASN A 219 -0.96 -5.35 -44.80
N GLN A 220 -2.09 -4.89 -45.33
CA GLN A 220 -3.02 -4.03 -44.61
C GLN A 220 -3.69 -4.77 -43.44
N GLN A 221 -4.14 -6.01 -43.64
CA GLN A 221 -4.68 -6.85 -42.55
C GLN A 221 -3.63 -7.04 -41.44
N ILE A 222 -2.40 -7.45 -41.80
CA ILE A 222 -1.34 -7.70 -40.82
C ILE A 222 -0.95 -6.42 -40.06
N ARG A 223 -0.95 -5.25 -40.71
CA ARG A 223 -0.76 -3.97 -40.00
C ARG A 223 -1.88 -3.68 -39.01
N GLY A 224 -3.13 -3.91 -39.39
CA GLY A 224 -4.27 -3.77 -38.48
C GLY A 224 -4.19 -4.71 -37.28
N GLU A 225 -3.72 -5.95 -37.49
CA GLU A 225 -3.48 -6.89 -36.39
C GLU A 225 -2.35 -6.44 -35.46
N VAL A 226 -1.25 -5.89 -35.99
CA VAL A 226 -0.18 -5.30 -35.17
C VAL A 226 -0.72 -4.15 -34.32
N GLU A 227 -1.50 -3.25 -34.91
CA GLU A 227 -2.12 -2.14 -34.18
C GLU A 227 -3.08 -2.62 -33.09
N ALA A 228 -3.87 -3.66 -33.37
CA ALA A 228 -4.77 -4.26 -32.38
C ALA A 228 -4.00 -4.92 -31.22
N LEU A 229 -2.93 -5.68 -31.53
CA LEU A 229 -2.05 -6.29 -30.52
C LEU A 229 -1.36 -5.22 -29.67
N GLU A 230 -0.85 -4.15 -30.29
CA GLU A 230 -0.20 -3.05 -29.58
C GLU A 230 -1.18 -2.27 -28.72
N THR A 231 -2.40 -2.05 -29.21
CA THR A 231 -3.46 -1.38 -28.46
C THR A 231 -3.89 -2.22 -27.26
N GLU A 232 -4.08 -3.53 -27.45
CA GLU A 232 -4.39 -4.44 -26.36
C GLU A 232 -3.23 -4.55 -25.36
N LEU A 233 -1.98 -4.68 -25.83
CA LEU A 233 -0.80 -4.69 -24.97
C LEU A 233 -0.67 -3.37 -24.19
N ARG A 234 -0.92 -2.22 -24.82
CA ARG A 234 -0.97 -0.92 -24.16
C ARG A 234 -2.10 -0.86 -23.14
N ARG A 235 -3.30 -1.35 -23.46
CA ARG A 235 -4.45 -1.44 -22.55
C ARG A 235 -4.10 -2.28 -21.33
N ARG A 236 -3.49 -3.45 -21.51
CA ARG A 236 -3.04 -4.32 -20.42
C ARG A 236 -1.94 -3.68 -19.61
N LYS A 237 -0.90 -3.12 -20.25
CA LYS A 237 0.13 -2.34 -19.56
C LYS A 237 -0.46 -1.14 -18.82
N ALA A 238 -1.53 -0.52 -19.33
CA ALA A 238 -2.24 0.56 -18.68
C ALA A 238 -3.11 0.06 -17.52
N ALA A 239 -3.73 -1.11 -17.63
CA ALA A 239 -4.49 -1.76 -16.56
C ALA A 239 -3.59 -2.16 -15.40
N ASP A 240 -2.44 -2.78 -15.67
CA ASP A 240 -1.39 -3.02 -14.68
C ASP A 240 -0.87 -1.73 -14.04
N ARG A 241 -0.88 -0.62 -14.79
CA ARG A 241 -0.49 0.71 -14.29
C ARG A 241 -1.61 1.44 -13.56
N SER A 242 -2.87 1.08 -13.81
CA SER A 242 -4.08 1.73 -13.27
C SER A 242 -4.74 0.95 -12.14
N GLN A 243 -4.25 -0.26 -11.83
CA GLN A 243 -4.54 -1.10 -10.65
C GLN A 243 -5.90 -0.81 -10.00
N LYS A 244 -6.96 -1.16 -10.72
CA LYS A 244 -8.30 -1.15 -10.15
C LYS A 244 -8.43 -2.42 -9.33
N MET A 245 -8.31 -2.32 -8.02
CA MET A 245 -8.61 -3.43 -7.12
C MET A 245 -10.11 -3.43 -6.85
N VAL A 246 -10.87 -4.00 -7.79
CA VAL A 246 -12.32 -4.13 -7.68
C VAL A 246 -12.62 -5.62 -7.55
N ALA A 247 -13.33 -5.98 -6.49
CA ALA A 247 -13.75 -7.35 -6.29
C ALA A 247 -14.77 -7.77 -7.36
N GLY A 248 -14.60 -8.97 -7.90
CA GLY A 248 -15.54 -9.61 -8.81
C GLY A 248 -15.96 -11.00 -8.31
N GLU A 249 -16.51 -11.81 -9.22
CA GLU A 249 -16.96 -13.17 -8.91
C GLU A 249 -15.84 -14.07 -8.35
N THR A 250 -14.60 -13.88 -8.80
CA THR A 250 -13.43 -14.60 -8.28
C THR A 250 -13.23 -14.32 -6.79
N GLU A 251 -13.27 -13.06 -6.36
CA GLU A 251 -13.14 -12.69 -4.95
C GLU A 251 -14.28 -13.25 -4.10
N GLU A 252 -15.51 -13.29 -4.63
CA GLU A 252 -16.66 -13.87 -3.95
C GLU A 252 -16.50 -15.39 -3.74
N ARG A 253 -16.09 -16.13 -4.77
CA ARG A 253 -15.81 -17.57 -4.66
C ARG A 253 -14.72 -17.86 -3.64
N LEU A 254 -13.61 -17.11 -3.70
CA LEU A 254 -12.51 -17.23 -2.75
C LEU A 254 -12.95 -16.94 -1.32
N LEU A 255 -13.74 -15.88 -1.11
CA LEU A 255 -14.28 -15.55 0.20
C LEU A 255 -15.21 -16.64 0.74
N GLN A 256 -16.09 -17.20 -0.11
CA GLN A 256 -16.95 -18.32 0.25
C GLN A 256 -16.13 -19.57 0.62
N ALA A 257 -15.05 -19.87 -0.12
CA ALA A 257 -14.15 -20.96 0.20
C ALA A 257 -13.43 -20.76 1.55
N LEU A 258 -12.93 -19.55 1.82
CA LEU A 258 -12.28 -19.21 3.09
C LEU A 258 -13.24 -19.29 4.28
N ARG A 259 -14.50 -18.89 4.10
CA ARG A 259 -15.53 -18.93 5.14
C ARG A 259 -16.08 -20.33 5.42
N SER A 260 -16.08 -21.20 4.43
CA SER A 260 -16.55 -22.60 4.56
C SER A 260 -15.51 -23.54 5.19
N GLY A 261 -14.33 -23.05 5.58
CA GLY A 261 -13.28 -23.91 6.13
C GLY A 261 -12.65 -24.85 5.10
N GLY A 262 -12.81 -24.56 3.80
CA GLY A 262 -12.18 -25.29 2.71
C GLY A 262 -13.05 -26.29 1.96
N ASP A 263 -14.32 -26.48 2.35
CA ASP A 263 -15.23 -27.37 1.63
C ASP A 263 -15.40 -26.94 0.15
N ALA A 264 -15.60 -25.63 -0.08
CA ALA A 264 -15.68 -25.10 -1.45
C ALA A 264 -14.31 -24.92 -2.13
N ALA A 265 -13.19 -25.16 -1.44
CA ALA A 265 -11.85 -25.00 -2.02
C ALA A 265 -11.50 -26.10 -3.04
N GLN A 266 -12.19 -27.24 -3.01
CA GLN A 266 -11.97 -28.35 -3.95
C GLN A 266 -12.43 -28.02 -5.37
N GLU A 267 -13.39 -27.10 -5.51
CA GLU A 267 -13.98 -26.69 -6.79
C GLU A 267 -13.27 -25.46 -7.39
N LEU A 268 -12.32 -24.87 -6.66
CA LEU A 268 -11.58 -23.70 -7.15
C LEU A 268 -10.64 -24.06 -8.31
N PRO A 269 -10.61 -23.26 -9.38
CA PRO A 269 -9.59 -23.35 -10.42
C PRO A 269 -8.16 -23.29 -9.84
N PRO A 270 -7.15 -23.85 -10.52
CA PRO A 270 -5.77 -23.87 -10.01
C PRO A 270 -5.20 -22.50 -9.62
N GLU A 271 -5.49 -21.45 -10.39
CA GLU A 271 -5.03 -20.09 -10.10
C GLU A 271 -5.68 -19.55 -8.80
N GLU A 272 -6.98 -19.79 -8.59
CA GLU A 272 -7.71 -19.40 -7.38
C GLU A 272 -7.26 -20.21 -6.17
N LYS A 273 -7.04 -21.52 -6.35
CA LYS A 273 -6.56 -22.40 -5.29
C LYS A 273 -5.22 -21.93 -4.71
N ARG A 274 -4.31 -21.42 -5.55
CA ARG A 274 -3.04 -20.83 -5.09
C ARG A 274 -3.26 -19.63 -4.17
N VAL A 275 -4.22 -18.76 -4.49
CA VAL A 275 -4.59 -17.61 -3.65
C VAL A 275 -5.22 -18.10 -2.34
N TYR A 276 -6.15 -19.06 -2.43
CA TYR A 276 -6.78 -19.68 -1.26
C TYR A 276 -5.75 -20.31 -0.31
N ASP A 277 -4.79 -21.09 -0.81
CA ASP A 277 -3.76 -21.74 0.00
C ASP A 277 -2.88 -20.70 0.72
N ALA A 278 -2.55 -19.58 0.05
CA ALA A 278 -1.79 -18.49 0.64
C ALA A 278 -2.55 -17.71 1.75
N LEU A 279 -3.88 -17.66 1.65
CA LEU A 279 -4.77 -16.95 2.58
C LEU A 279 -5.26 -17.83 3.74
N SER A 280 -5.57 -19.09 3.49
CA SER A 280 -6.06 -20.05 4.48
C SER A 280 -5.02 -20.36 5.56
N GLY A 281 -3.74 -20.30 5.23
CA GLY A 281 -2.63 -20.42 6.19
C GLY A 281 -2.39 -19.19 7.06
N ARG A 282 -3.29 -18.21 7.07
CA ARG A 282 -3.21 -16.99 7.89
C ARG A 282 -4.06 -17.10 9.14
N ALA A 283 -3.61 -16.49 10.23
CA ALA A 283 -4.35 -16.34 11.48
C ALA A 283 -5.46 -15.26 11.34
N VAL A 284 -6.40 -15.48 10.43
CA VAL A 284 -7.55 -14.61 10.16
C VAL A 284 -8.83 -15.40 10.41
N ASP A 285 -9.72 -14.84 11.24
CA ASP A 285 -11.09 -15.32 11.32
C ASP A 285 -11.88 -14.82 10.09
N TRP A 286 -11.80 -15.59 9.01
CA TRP A 286 -12.50 -15.28 7.75
C TRP A 286 -14.02 -15.26 7.91
N SER A 287 -14.56 -16.00 8.89
CA SER A 287 -16.00 -16.06 9.16
C SER A 287 -16.51 -14.78 9.82
N GLY A 288 -15.72 -14.20 10.74
CA GLY A 288 -16.02 -12.95 11.43
C GLY A 288 -15.59 -11.69 10.68
N LEU A 289 -14.76 -11.80 9.64
CA LEU A 289 -14.29 -10.66 8.86
C LEU A 289 -15.36 -10.20 7.86
N GLN A 290 -15.70 -8.92 7.87
CA GLN A 290 -16.67 -8.34 6.94
C GLN A 290 -16.20 -8.42 5.48
N ASP A 291 -17.14 -8.37 4.53
CA ASP A 291 -16.87 -8.60 3.11
C ASP A 291 -15.82 -7.65 2.54
N ALA A 292 -15.97 -6.34 2.72
CA ALA A 292 -15.04 -5.35 2.17
C ALA A 292 -13.58 -5.56 2.63
N PRO A 293 -13.27 -5.66 3.95
CA PRO A 293 -11.90 -5.95 4.37
C PRO A 293 -11.41 -7.35 3.93
N ALA A 294 -12.28 -8.36 3.86
CA ALA A 294 -11.90 -9.68 3.38
C ALA A 294 -11.54 -9.68 1.89
N LYS A 295 -12.36 -9.05 1.05
CA LYS A 295 -12.13 -8.88 -0.39
C LYS A 295 -10.88 -8.06 -0.66
N ALA A 296 -10.61 -7.01 0.13
CA ALA A 296 -9.37 -6.24 0.03
C ALA A 296 -8.13 -7.12 0.27
N LEU A 297 -8.16 -8.00 1.28
CA LEU A 297 -7.07 -8.97 1.52
C LEU A 297 -6.91 -9.97 0.36
N ILE A 298 -8.01 -10.46 -0.21
CA ILE A 298 -7.99 -11.39 -1.34
C ILE A 298 -7.38 -10.73 -2.58
N LEU A 299 -7.86 -9.54 -2.95
CA LEU A 299 -7.37 -8.78 -4.11
C LEU A 299 -5.87 -8.52 -4.01
N VAL A 300 -5.42 -8.07 -2.84
CA VAL A 300 -4.01 -7.76 -2.62
C VAL A 300 -3.15 -9.01 -2.64
N GLU A 301 -3.64 -10.15 -2.14
CA GLU A 301 -2.89 -11.40 -2.20
C GLU A 301 -2.79 -11.95 -3.63
N ARG A 302 -3.89 -11.93 -4.37
CA ARG A 302 -3.91 -12.28 -5.80
C ARG A 302 -2.87 -11.47 -6.57
N ARG A 303 -2.89 -10.14 -6.40
CA ARG A 303 -1.89 -9.23 -6.98
C ARG A 303 -0.48 -9.60 -6.52
N GLY A 304 -0.27 -9.80 -5.23
CA GLY A 304 1.03 -10.13 -4.65
C GLY A 304 1.67 -11.37 -5.28
N LEU A 305 0.88 -12.42 -5.51
CA LEU A 305 1.31 -13.64 -6.17
C LEU A 305 1.59 -13.45 -7.67
N GLU A 306 0.78 -12.65 -8.37
CA GLU A 306 0.97 -12.33 -9.78
C GLU A 306 2.28 -11.56 -10.05
N VAL A 307 2.64 -10.64 -9.14
CA VAL A 307 3.80 -9.76 -9.34
C VAL A 307 5.06 -10.26 -8.64
N HIS A 308 4.99 -11.30 -7.81
CA HIS A 308 6.04 -11.72 -6.90
C HIS A 308 7.44 -11.80 -7.55
N GLU A 309 7.59 -12.59 -8.62
CA GLU A 309 8.88 -12.81 -9.29
C GLU A 309 9.42 -11.54 -9.95
N ARG A 310 8.52 -10.72 -10.52
CA ARG A 310 8.87 -9.43 -11.13
C ARG A 310 9.42 -8.47 -10.07
N GLU A 311 8.76 -8.40 -8.92
CA GLU A 311 9.13 -7.50 -7.83
C GLU A 311 10.39 -7.98 -7.09
N GLU A 312 10.60 -9.29 -6.95
CA GLU A 312 11.86 -9.88 -6.47
C GLU A 312 13.03 -9.46 -7.38
N LYS A 313 12.85 -9.62 -8.69
CA LYS A 313 13.86 -9.20 -9.68
C LYS A 313 14.12 -7.70 -9.63
N ALA A 314 13.06 -6.89 -9.58
CA ALA A 314 13.17 -5.43 -9.50
C ALA A 314 13.88 -4.97 -8.22
N ALA A 315 13.63 -5.63 -7.08
CA ALA A 315 14.35 -5.39 -5.84
C ALA A 315 15.84 -5.69 -5.98
N GLY A 316 16.20 -6.84 -6.58
CA GLY A 316 17.59 -7.20 -6.83
C GLY A 316 18.32 -6.20 -7.74
N GLU A 317 17.76 -5.91 -8.91
CA GLU A 317 18.31 -4.94 -9.86
C GLU A 317 18.46 -3.54 -9.27
N ARG A 318 17.58 -3.17 -8.33
CA ARG A 318 17.68 -1.91 -7.59
C ARG A 318 18.86 -1.94 -6.62
N LEU A 319 18.96 -2.96 -5.77
CA LEU A 319 20.02 -3.07 -4.77
C LEU A 319 21.41 -2.99 -5.40
N GLU A 320 21.63 -3.67 -6.51
CA GLU A 320 22.92 -3.69 -7.22
C GLU A 320 23.38 -2.31 -7.74
N LYS A 321 22.45 -1.36 -7.89
CA LYS A 321 22.73 0.01 -8.36
C LYS A 321 23.05 0.98 -7.22
N LEU A 322 22.77 0.60 -5.97
CA LEU A 322 22.93 1.47 -4.81
C LEU A 322 24.37 1.42 -4.28
N ARG A 323 24.95 2.59 -4.00
CA ARG A 323 26.36 2.69 -3.58
C ARG A 323 26.64 1.96 -2.26
N TRP A 324 25.73 2.05 -1.30
CA TRP A 324 25.87 1.39 0.01
C TRP A 324 25.81 -0.14 -0.08
N PHE A 325 25.38 -0.70 -1.22
CA PHE A 325 25.31 -2.15 -1.42
C PHE A 325 26.66 -2.78 -1.80
N ALA A 326 27.66 -1.98 -2.18
CA ALA A 326 28.97 -2.47 -2.62
C ALA A 326 29.63 -3.48 -1.64
N PRO A 327 29.64 -3.26 -0.31
CA PRO A 327 30.24 -4.21 0.64
C PRO A 327 29.56 -5.59 0.66
N TYR A 328 28.25 -5.65 0.41
CA TYR A 328 27.50 -6.92 0.34
C TYR A 328 27.90 -7.73 -0.89
N LYS A 329 28.11 -7.03 -2.02
CA LYS A 329 28.57 -7.63 -3.28
C LYS A 329 30.03 -8.10 -3.18
N GLU A 330 30.90 -7.30 -2.59
CA GLU A 330 32.31 -7.64 -2.37
C GLU A 330 32.49 -8.85 -1.46
N ALA A 331 31.57 -9.03 -0.49
CA ALA A 331 31.51 -10.21 0.36
C ALA A 331 31.04 -11.49 -0.37
N GLY A 332 30.67 -11.41 -1.65
CA GLY A 332 30.23 -12.55 -2.45
C GLY A 332 28.88 -13.13 -2.01
N LEU A 333 28.00 -12.31 -1.43
CA LEU A 333 26.66 -12.77 -1.07
C LEU A 333 25.81 -12.99 -2.33
N GLU A 334 25.19 -14.17 -2.42
CA GLU A 334 24.18 -14.43 -3.45
C GLU A 334 22.98 -13.50 -3.26
N LEU A 335 22.67 -12.71 -4.28
CA LEU A 335 21.65 -11.65 -4.22
C LEU A 335 20.27 -12.20 -3.82
N ARG A 336 19.92 -13.37 -4.37
CA ARG A 336 18.65 -14.04 -4.08
C ARG A 336 18.53 -14.46 -2.62
N ASP A 337 19.59 -14.99 -2.04
CA ASP A 337 19.63 -15.39 -0.64
C ASP A 337 19.50 -14.17 0.28
N LEU A 338 20.15 -13.06 -0.07
CA LEU A 338 20.06 -11.81 0.69
C LEU A 338 18.65 -11.21 0.63
N LEU A 339 18.02 -11.21 -0.55
CA LEU A 339 16.63 -10.78 -0.72
C LEU A 339 15.67 -11.66 0.09
N THR A 340 15.86 -12.98 0.06
CA THR A 340 15.06 -13.93 0.84
C THR A 340 15.21 -13.68 2.35
N ARG A 341 16.44 -13.51 2.85
CA ARG A 341 16.69 -13.18 4.27
C ARG A 341 16.08 -11.84 4.67
N THR A 342 16.15 -10.86 3.79
CA THR A 342 15.58 -9.53 4.05
C THR A 342 14.05 -9.58 4.08
N HIS A 343 13.44 -10.36 3.18
CA HIS A 343 12.01 -10.64 3.19
C HIS A 343 11.59 -11.33 4.51
N ASP A 344 12.29 -12.39 4.91
CA ASP A 344 12.06 -13.10 6.17
C ASP A 344 12.23 -12.20 7.41
N HIS A 345 13.25 -11.33 7.40
CA HIS A 345 13.47 -10.34 8.46
C HIS A 345 12.31 -9.35 8.55
N LEU A 346 11.88 -8.79 7.41
CA LEU A 346 10.72 -7.92 7.38
C LEU A 346 9.49 -8.64 7.93
N MET A 347 9.26 -9.91 7.54
CA MET A 347 8.15 -10.74 8.00
C MET A 347 8.13 -10.98 9.51
N ARG A 348 9.28 -11.27 10.13
CA ARG A 348 9.35 -11.79 11.50
C ARG A 348 9.79 -10.76 12.54
N ASN A 349 10.57 -9.76 12.13
CA ASN A 349 11.28 -8.88 13.05
C ASN A 349 10.84 -7.41 12.97
N SER A 350 10.08 -7.02 11.95
CA SER A 350 9.48 -5.68 11.91
C SER A 350 8.29 -5.56 12.87
N LEU A 351 8.16 -4.37 13.46
CA LEU A 351 7.04 -3.99 14.31
C LEU A 351 5.92 -3.38 13.48
N LEU A 352 4.70 -3.73 13.83
CA LEU A 352 3.50 -3.09 13.32
C LEU A 352 3.03 -2.05 14.34
N THR A 353 3.03 -0.77 13.96
CA THR A 353 2.76 0.33 14.90
C THR A 353 1.81 1.37 14.35
N SER A 354 1.00 2.01 15.20
CA SER A 354 0.24 3.22 14.83
C SER A 354 0.66 4.41 15.70
N ASN A 355 0.98 5.53 15.07
CA ASN A 355 1.28 6.78 15.76
C ASN A 355 0.00 7.61 15.94
N LEU A 356 -0.18 8.16 17.15
CA LEU A 356 -1.41 8.86 17.54
C LEU A 356 -1.08 10.18 18.24
N ALA A 357 -1.75 11.25 17.80
CA ALA A 357 -1.85 12.49 18.56
C ALA A 357 -2.95 12.33 19.62
N LEU A 358 -2.59 11.90 20.82
CA LEU A 358 -3.54 11.63 21.91
C LEU A 358 -4.24 12.90 22.43
N GLY A 359 -3.51 14.02 22.53
CA GLY A 359 -4.02 15.30 22.99
C GLY A 359 -4.27 15.36 24.50
N ASN A 360 -4.83 16.49 24.95
CA ASN A 360 -5.09 16.76 26.36
C ASN A 360 -6.19 15.83 26.92
N PRO A 361 -5.90 14.97 27.92
CA PRO A 361 -6.89 14.06 28.51
C PRO A 361 -8.09 14.74 29.18
N ALA A 362 -7.97 16.03 29.52
CA ALA A 362 -9.04 16.85 30.08
C ALA A 362 -10.00 17.42 29.02
N ASP A 363 -9.60 17.43 27.74
CA ASP A 363 -10.45 17.88 26.63
C ASP A 363 -11.30 16.71 26.11
N PRO A 364 -12.65 16.77 26.22
CA PRO A 364 -13.53 15.71 25.71
C PRO A 364 -13.48 15.50 24.19
N SER A 365 -12.95 16.47 23.43
CA SER A 365 -12.78 16.38 21.98
C SER A 365 -11.46 15.71 21.57
N SER A 366 -10.53 15.50 22.52
CA SER A 366 -9.24 14.87 22.28
C SER A 366 -9.35 13.43 21.78
N THR A 367 -8.34 12.99 21.04
CA THR A 367 -8.25 11.63 20.51
C THR A 367 -8.29 10.59 21.62
N ILE A 368 -7.56 10.81 22.72
CA ILE A 368 -7.56 9.89 23.86
C ILE A 368 -8.97 9.73 24.45
N HIS A 369 -9.77 10.81 24.51
CA HIS A 369 -11.15 10.71 24.97
C HIS A 369 -12.01 9.91 23.98
N LYS A 370 -11.91 10.18 22.68
CA LYS A 370 -12.65 9.46 21.62
C LYS A 370 -12.34 7.96 21.60
N LEU A 371 -11.06 7.61 21.78
CA LEU A 371 -10.56 6.24 21.83
C LEU A 371 -11.02 5.49 23.09
N THR A 372 -11.04 6.15 24.24
CA THR A 372 -11.38 5.55 25.55
C THR A 372 -12.85 5.73 25.95
N ARG A 373 -13.72 6.20 25.03
CA ARG A 373 -15.14 6.41 25.31
C ARG A 373 -15.98 5.22 24.87
N GLY A 374 -16.75 4.70 25.82
CA GLY A 374 -17.74 3.64 25.63
C GLY A 374 -17.21 2.25 25.99
N PRO A 375 -18.09 1.25 26.10
CA PRO A 375 -17.71 -0.15 26.33
C PRO A 375 -17.17 -0.83 25.07
N ASP A 376 -17.01 -0.09 23.97
CA ASP A 376 -16.63 -0.65 22.68
C ASP A 376 -15.23 -1.30 22.79
N GLU A 377 -15.18 -2.62 22.63
CA GLU A 377 -13.93 -3.39 22.61
C GLU A 377 -13.02 -3.01 21.42
N THR A 378 -13.53 -2.20 20.50
CA THR A 378 -12.94 -1.91 19.19
C THR A 378 -12.04 -0.69 19.23
N PHE A 379 -10.88 -0.81 18.61
CA PHE A 379 -9.98 0.29 18.38
C PHE A 379 -10.44 1.10 17.16
N LYS A 380 -10.75 2.39 17.37
CA LYS A 380 -11.33 3.27 16.35
C LYS A 380 -10.27 3.78 15.37
N ASN A 381 -10.60 3.81 14.09
CA ASN A 381 -9.72 4.35 13.04
C ASN A 381 -9.89 5.87 12.84
N PHE A 382 -9.10 6.44 11.93
CA PHE A 382 -9.21 7.84 11.50
C PHE A 382 -10.63 8.23 11.05
N TRP A 383 -11.32 7.34 10.32
CA TRP A 383 -12.67 7.58 9.80
C TRP A 383 -13.74 7.67 10.91
N GLU A 384 -13.46 7.06 12.06
CA GLU A 384 -14.32 7.03 13.24
C GLU A 384 -13.98 8.17 14.23
N THR A 385 -12.73 8.63 14.27
CA THR A 385 -12.27 9.64 15.26
C THR A 385 -12.03 11.04 14.71
N ASP A 386 -11.92 11.19 13.38
CA ASP A 386 -11.41 12.39 12.71
C ASP A 386 -10.02 12.82 13.19
N SER A 387 -9.27 11.91 13.82
CA SER A 387 -7.93 12.20 14.32
C SER A 387 -6.90 11.50 13.44
N SER A 388 -6.18 12.28 12.65
CA SER A 388 -4.96 11.82 11.97
C SER A 388 -3.92 12.92 12.04
N SER A 389 -2.68 12.53 12.31
CA SER A 389 -1.50 13.39 12.17
C SER A 389 -1.08 13.58 10.70
N GLY A 390 -1.56 12.71 9.80
CA GLY A 390 -1.15 12.69 8.40
C GLY A 390 -1.98 13.57 7.47
N GLN A 391 -3.32 13.46 7.50
CA GLN A 391 -4.24 14.25 6.65
C GLN A 391 -5.69 14.17 7.16
N PRO A 392 -6.41 15.30 7.34
CA PRO A 392 -7.81 15.30 7.77
C PRO A 392 -8.85 15.18 6.64
N ASN A 393 -8.45 15.24 5.35
CA ASN A 393 -9.41 15.29 4.24
C ASN A 393 -9.92 13.88 3.84
N ARG A 394 -11.13 13.55 4.30
CA ARG A 394 -11.84 12.30 4.02
C ARG A 394 -12.08 12.04 2.52
N ALA A 395 -12.44 13.05 1.74
CA ALA A 395 -12.81 12.87 0.32
C ALA A 395 -11.60 12.44 -0.53
N MET A 396 -10.45 13.09 -0.32
CA MET A 396 -9.22 12.70 -1.01
C MET A 396 -8.79 11.29 -0.58
N ARG A 397 -8.96 10.94 0.71
CA ARG A 397 -8.60 9.60 1.22
C ARG A 397 -9.46 8.52 0.58
N GLY A 398 -10.75 8.75 0.39
CA GLY A 398 -11.66 7.78 -0.26
C GLY A 398 -11.16 7.31 -1.63
N SER A 399 -10.62 8.23 -2.46
CA SER A 399 -10.04 7.87 -3.76
C SER A 399 -8.82 6.93 -3.66
N ARG A 400 -8.07 7.00 -2.55
CA ARG A 400 -6.93 6.11 -2.28
C ARG A 400 -7.40 4.76 -1.76
N GLU A 401 -8.39 4.74 -0.89
CA GLU A 401 -8.99 3.50 -0.39
C GLU A 401 -9.60 2.64 -1.52
N GLU A 402 -10.10 3.25 -2.60
CA GLU A 402 -10.53 2.53 -3.81
C GLU A 402 -9.38 1.75 -4.46
N HIS A 403 -8.16 2.29 -4.45
CA HIS A 403 -6.96 1.59 -4.92
C HIS A 403 -6.50 0.49 -3.95
N LEU A 404 -7.04 0.47 -2.73
CA LEU A 404 -6.75 -0.51 -1.67
C LEU A 404 -7.87 -1.57 -1.53
N GLY A 405 -8.82 -1.62 -2.47
CA GLY A 405 -9.86 -2.66 -2.51
C GLY A 405 -11.16 -2.30 -1.80
N TYR A 406 -11.28 -1.06 -1.31
CA TYR A 406 -12.42 -0.64 -0.49
C TYR A 406 -13.59 -0.01 -1.25
N LYS A 407 -13.63 -0.16 -2.57
CA LYS A 407 -14.66 0.47 -3.43
C LYS A 407 -16.09 0.24 -2.90
N GLU A 408 -16.41 -0.98 -2.48
CA GLU A 408 -17.75 -1.32 -1.97
C GLU A 408 -18.08 -0.62 -0.64
N ALA A 409 -17.13 -0.56 0.30
CA ALA A 409 -17.32 0.08 1.61
C ALA A 409 -17.45 1.61 1.53
N LEU A 410 -16.82 2.22 0.52
CA LEU A 410 -16.79 3.67 0.36
C LEU A 410 -18.11 4.22 -0.20
N ASN A 411 -18.90 3.39 -0.89
CA ASN A 411 -20.17 3.75 -1.56
C ASN A 411 -20.12 5.12 -2.25
N ARG A 412 -18.99 5.43 -2.92
CA ARG A 412 -18.78 6.73 -3.54
C ARG A 412 -19.62 6.81 -4.82
N THR A 413 -20.61 7.71 -4.82
CA THR A 413 -21.58 7.88 -5.92
C THR A 413 -21.22 9.01 -6.89
N ALA A 414 -20.18 9.80 -6.62
CA ALA A 414 -19.77 10.95 -7.44
C ALA A 414 -18.24 11.16 -7.44
N GLY A 415 -17.75 11.80 -8.51
CA GLY A 415 -16.33 12.04 -8.77
C GLY A 415 -15.66 10.90 -9.55
N ASP A 416 -14.61 11.23 -10.31
CA ASP A 416 -13.83 10.20 -10.99
C ASP A 416 -13.20 9.25 -9.98
N PHE A 417 -13.39 7.94 -10.18
CA PHE A 417 -12.87 6.85 -9.36
C PHE A 417 -11.33 6.90 -9.15
N GLN A 418 -10.61 7.77 -9.87
CA GLN A 418 -9.15 7.86 -9.82
C GLN A 418 -8.59 9.28 -9.88
N ASN A 419 -9.47 10.30 -9.95
CA ASN A 419 -9.02 11.67 -9.99
C ASN A 419 -9.07 12.25 -8.57
N PRO A 420 -7.94 12.66 -7.99
CA PRO A 420 -7.94 13.40 -6.73
C PRO A 420 -8.47 14.84 -6.90
N THR A 421 -8.99 15.20 -8.09
CA THR A 421 -9.46 16.57 -8.34
C THR A 421 -10.47 17.00 -7.27
N PRO A 422 -10.28 18.18 -6.67
CA PRO A 422 -11.11 18.68 -5.57
C PRO A 422 -12.57 19.01 -5.92
N ASP A 423 -13.05 18.69 -7.13
CA ASP A 423 -14.24 19.34 -7.71
C ASP A 423 -15.55 18.54 -7.60
N ALA A 424 -15.58 17.47 -6.81
CA ALA A 424 -16.84 16.84 -6.40
C ALA A 424 -16.95 16.82 -4.86
N ALA A 425 -17.57 17.88 -4.33
CA ALA A 425 -18.00 18.05 -2.94
C ALA A 425 -16.88 18.13 -1.89
N ARG A 426 -16.42 19.36 -1.63
CA ARG A 426 -15.56 19.72 -0.49
C ARG A 426 -16.14 19.33 0.89
N ASP A 427 -17.41 18.94 0.97
CA ASP A 427 -18.05 18.49 2.19
C ASP A 427 -18.84 17.20 1.94
N LYS A 428 -18.62 16.18 2.78
CA LYS A 428 -19.42 14.95 2.95
C LYS A 428 -19.02 13.70 2.15
N PHE A 429 -17.73 13.41 1.98
CA PHE A 429 -17.36 11.99 1.86
C PHE A 429 -17.47 11.33 3.24
N SER A 430 -18.56 10.59 3.45
CA SER A 430 -18.82 9.85 4.67
C SER A 430 -19.19 8.42 4.29
N PRO A 431 -18.28 7.44 4.44
CA PRO A 431 -18.63 6.04 4.23
C PRO A 431 -19.82 5.68 5.14
N PRO A 432 -20.80 4.88 4.67
CA PRO A 432 -21.96 4.49 5.48
C PRO A 432 -21.56 3.79 6.78
N ASP A 433 -20.49 3.00 6.72
CA ASP A 433 -19.87 2.35 7.87
C ASP A 433 -18.35 2.60 7.86
N PRO A 434 -17.86 3.62 8.59
CA PRO A 434 -16.44 3.92 8.67
C PRO A 434 -15.62 2.82 9.36
N SER A 435 -16.26 1.91 10.11
CA SER A 435 -15.56 0.83 10.81
C SER A 435 -15.00 -0.23 9.85
N LEU A 436 -15.60 -0.35 8.65
CA LEU A 436 -15.15 -1.26 7.58
C LEU A 436 -13.82 -0.83 6.95
N LEU A 437 -13.48 0.47 7.04
CA LEU A 437 -12.27 1.03 6.44
C LEU A 437 -11.03 0.71 7.29
N PRO A 438 -9.84 0.68 6.66
CA PRO A 438 -8.66 0.16 7.33
C PRO A 438 -8.23 1.08 8.47
N LYS A 439 -7.56 0.49 9.46
CA LYS A 439 -6.80 1.23 10.47
C LYS A 439 -5.39 1.44 9.91
N TYR A 440 -4.89 2.67 9.94
CA TYR A 440 -3.54 2.94 9.43
C TYR A 440 -2.48 2.63 10.49
N ALA A 441 -1.43 1.97 10.03
CA ALA A 441 -0.28 1.59 10.79
C ALA A 441 0.97 1.77 9.92
N SER A 442 2.10 1.41 10.49
CA SER A 442 3.40 1.44 9.85
C SER A 442 4.11 0.14 10.16
N LEU A 443 4.75 -0.43 9.15
CA LEU A 443 5.70 -1.52 9.35
C LEU A 443 7.10 -0.89 9.48
N ILE A 444 7.67 -0.98 10.67
CA ILE A 444 8.95 -0.34 11.01
C ILE A 444 9.93 -1.32 11.63
N SER A 445 11.21 -0.99 11.64
CA SER A 445 12.24 -1.76 12.33
C SER A 445 11.97 -1.84 13.85
N ALA A 446 12.29 -2.98 14.47
CA ALA A 446 12.28 -3.15 15.92
C ALA A 446 13.30 -2.25 16.65
N LYS A 447 14.30 -1.72 15.94
CA LYS A 447 15.24 -0.71 16.43
C LYS A 447 14.62 0.69 16.48
N ARG A 448 13.37 0.88 16.02
CA ARG A 448 12.60 2.13 16.11
C ARG A 448 11.37 1.99 17.03
N PRO A 449 11.49 1.56 18.30
CA PRO A 449 10.33 1.32 19.16
C PRO A 449 9.57 2.59 19.56
N ARG A 450 10.10 3.78 19.26
CA ARG A 450 9.41 5.07 19.44
C ARG A 450 8.44 5.41 18.28
N GLY A 451 8.33 4.54 17.28
CA GLY A 451 7.48 4.79 16.11
C GLY A 451 7.96 5.96 15.27
N LEU A 452 7.01 6.64 14.65
CA LEU A 452 7.20 7.87 13.88
C LEU A 452 6.81 9.08 14.72
N THR A 453 7.75 9.64 15.48
CA THR A 453 7.46 10.68 16.49
C THR A 453 6.85 11.96 15.91
N ASP A 454 7.14 12.27 14.65
CA ASP A 454 6.53 13.41 13.94
C ASP A 454 5.02 13.23 13.70
N TYR A 455 4.50 12.01 13.86
CA TYR A 455 3.11 11.64 13.61
C TYR A 455 2.32 11.40 14.90
N GLY A 456 2.86 11.70 16.08
CA GLY A 456 2.07 11.66 17.30
C GLY A 456 2.84 11.53 18.60
N GLU A 457 2.09 11.74 19.67
CA GLU A 457 2.52 11.69 21.06
C GLU A 457 2.55 10.26 21.64
N ALA A 458 2.02 9.29 20.91
CA ALA A 458 2.01 7.90 21.32
C ALA A 458 2.24 6.96 20.12
N THR A 459 2.86 5.83 20.39
CA THR A 459 3.01 4.70 19.46
C THR A 459 2.31 3.48 20.04
N VAL A 460 1.25 3.05 19.37
CA VAL A 460 0.58 1.78 19.66
C VAL A 460 1.35 0.66 18.96
N HIS A 461 1.81 -0.33 19.73
CA HIS A 461 2.39 -1.55 19.20
C HIS A 461 1.31 -2.62 19.11
N TRP A 462 1.11 -3.13 17.90
CA TRP A 462 0.13 -4.17 17.63
C TRP A 462 0.72 -5.55 17.85
N LYS A 463 -0.10 -6.48 18.37
CA LYS A 463 0.31 -7.88 18.49
C LYS A 463 0.69 -8.45 17.11
N PRO A 464 1.72 -9.31 17.01
CA PRO A 464 2.17 -9.87 15.74
C PRO A 464 1.08 -10.59 14.93
N ALA A 465 0.07 -11.18 15.59
CA ALA A 465 -1.03 -11.87 14.92
C ALA A 465 -1.84 -10.96 13.98
N LEU A 466 -1.90 -9.64 14.23
CA LEU A 466 -2.60 -8.72 13.33
C LEU A 466 -1.92 -8.59 11.96
N ARG A 467 -0.65 -8.97 11.84
CA ARG A 467 0.09 -8.90 10.57
C ARG A 467 -0.58 -9.67 9.45
N ASP A 468 -1.20 -10.79 9.75
CA ASP A 468 -1.90 -11.62 8.76
C ASP A 468 -3.16 -10.92 8.17
N ARG A 469 -3.63 -9.87 8.84
CA ARG A 469 -4.75 -9.00 8.43
C ARG A 469 -4.27 -7.67 7.83
N CYS A 470 -3.01 -7.58 7.42
CA CYS A 470 -2.43 -6.35 6.91
C CYS A 470 -2.20 -6.38 5.40
N THR A 471 -2.40 -5.24 4.77
CA THR A 471 -1.76 -4.91 3.48
C THR A 471 -0.75 -3.79 3.70
N LEU A 472 0.22 -3.69 2.79
CA LEU A 472 1.38 -2.84 2.93
C LEU A 472 1.60 -2.05 1.65
N THR A 473 2.01 -0.79 1.76
CA THR A 473 2.51 -0.02 0.62
C THR A 473 3.98 0.37 0.85
N PRO A 474 4.81 0.42 -0.21
CA PRO A 474 6.22 0.75 -0.09
C PRO A 474 6.49 2.10 0.59
N ILE A 475 5.61 3.08 0.42
CA ILE A 475 5.56 4.33 1.17
C ILE A 475 4.12 4.66 1.53
N ASP A 476 3.90 5.87 2.05
CA ASP A 476 2.59 6.47 2.21
C ASP A 476 1.73 6.32 0.93
N SER A 477 0.56 5.70 1.06
CA SER A 477 -0.44 5.47 0.00
C SER A 477 -0.94 6.74 -0.67
N TRP A 478 -0.71 7.91 -0.05
CA TRP A 478 -0.92 9.21 -0.66
C TRP A 478 -0.01 9.47 -1.86
N GLN A 479 1.18 8.88 -1.86
CA GLN A 479 2.15 9.10 -2.94
C GLN A 479 1.68 8.43 -4.23
N ASN A 480 2.08 9.03 -5.35
CA ASN A 480 1.68 8.55 -6.67
C ASN A 480 2.54 7.36 -7.12
N GLY A 481 1.97 6.53 -7.99
CA GLY A 481 2.69 5.43 -8.63
C GLY A 481 2.89 4.21 -7.73
N VAL A 482 3.84 3.36 -8.12
CA VAL A 482 4.11 2.04 -7.49
C VAL A 482 4.73 2.13 -6.09
N GLY A 483 5.11 3.33 -5.66
CA GLY A 483 5.53 3.57 -4.28
C GLY A 483 4.35 3.67 -3.31
N GLY A 484 3.23 4.30 -3.70
CA GLY A 484 2.05 4.50 -2.85
C GLY A 484 0.97 3.44 -3.03
N ALA A 485 -0.31 3.84 -3.13
CA ALA A 485 -1.44 2.89 -3.17
C ALA A 485 -1.37 1.86 -4.32
N ARG A 486 -0.74 2.20 -5.46
CA ARG A 486 -0.52 1.26 -6.58
C ARG A 486 0.65 0.30 -6.34
N GLY A 487 1.35 0.43 -5.21
CA GLY A 487 2.36 -0.49 -4.73
C GLY A 487 1.82 -1.54 -3.76
N VAL A 488 0.52 -1.49 -3.43
CA VAL A 488 -0.06 -2.28 -2.34
C VAL A 488 0.22 -3.77 -2.48
N THR A 489 0.64 -4.39 -1.39
CA THR A 489 1.01 -5.80 -1.34
C THR A 489 0.55 -6.46 -0.04
N GLY A 490 0.46 -7.78 -0.06
CA GLY A 490 0.04 -8.57 1.09
C GLY A 490 1.14 -8.66 2.14
N SER A 491 0.77 -9.02 3.37
CA SER A 491 1.70 -9.18 4.49
C SER A 491 2.80 -10.23 4.30
N ARG A 492 2.65 -11.12 3.31
CA ARG A 492 3.61 -12.18 2.95
C ARG A 492 4.33 -11.97 1.61
N ASN A 493 3.93 -10.96 0.83
CA ASN A 493 4.52 -10.66 -0.48
C ASN A 493 5.32 -9.35 -0.39
N LEU A 494 6.46 -9.36 0.30
CA LEU A 494 7.14 -8.12 0.72
C LEU A 494 8.16 -7.54 -0.27
N TYR A 495 8.43 -8.20 -1.40
CA TYR A 495 9.37 -7.69 -2.41
C TYR A 495 9.02 -6.30 -2.98
N PRO A 496 7.74 -5.90 -3.16
CA PRO A 496 7.41 -4.52 -3.53
C PRO A 496 7.99 -3.46 -2.58
N LEU A 497 8.09 -3.77 -1.27
CA LEU A 497 8.68 -2.86 -0.29
C LEU A 497 10.17 -2.65 -0.57
N LEU A 498 10.88 -3.70 -0.99
CA LEU A 498 12.30 -3.64 -1.35
C LEU A 498 12.50 -2.97 -2.73
N ALA A 499 11.63 -3.27 -3.70
CA ALA A 499 11.69 -2.73 -5.05
C ALA A 499 11.38 -1.23 -5.11
N HIS A 500 10.45 -0.74 -4.28
CA HIS A 500 9.89 0.61 -4.42
C HIS A 500 9.90 1.45 -3.14
N GLY A 501 10.32 0.89 -2.01
CA GLY A 501 10.33 1.61 -0.74
C GLY A 501 11.46 2.65 -0.63
N PRO A 502 11.48 3.47 0.44
CA PRO A 502 12.53 4.45 0.66
C PRO A 502 13.88 3.76 0.85
N GLU A 503 14.91 4.30 0.20
CA GLU A 503 16.25 3.71 0.20
C GLU A 503 16.77 3.45 1.62
N VAL A 504 16.58 4.40 2.54
CA VAL A 504 17.04 4.28 3.93
C VAL A 504 16.36 3.14 4.69
N LEU A 505 15.07 2.87 4.43
CA LEU A 505 14.36 1.75 5.06
C LEU A 505 14.77 0.41 4.47
N VAL A 506 14.97 0.36 3.15
CA VAL A 506 15.47 -0.83 2.47
C VAL A 506 16.88 -1.15 2.98
N ARG A 507 17.76 -0.15 3.06
CA ARG A 507 19.11 -0.28 3.64
C ARG A 507 19.06 -0.78 5.06
N LEU A 508 18.22 -0.19 5.93
CA LEU A 508 18.06 -0.64 7.31
C LEU A 508 17.59 -2.10 7.40
N ALA A 509 16.61 -2.51 6.59
CA ALA A 509 16.12 -3.89 6.57
C ALA A 509 17.20 -4.89 6.11
N VAL A 510 17.97 -4.55 5.07
CA VAL A 510 19.08 -5.39 4.56
C VAL A 510 20.21 -5.48 5.59
N ALA A 511 20.55 -4.36 6.23
CA ALA A 511 21.55 -4.32 7.29
C ALA A 511 21.12 -5.18 8.48
N GLU A 512 19.88 -5.04 8.96
CA GLU A 512 19.37 -5.86 10.06
C GLU A 512 19.30 -7.36 9.71
N ALA A 513 18.90 -7.70 8.48
CA ALA A 513 18.86 -9.09 8.02
C ALA A 513 20.24 -9.75 7.93
N THR A 514 21.32 -8.97 8.03
CA THR A 514 22.71 -9.44 8.04
C THR A 514 23.44 -9.09 9.34
N ASP A 515 22.69 -8.73 10.39
CA ASP A 515 23.22 -8.30 11.69
C ASP A 515 24.28 -7.19 11.56
N PHE A 516 24.08 -6.29 10.58
CA PHE A 516 24.93 -5.15 10.24
C PHE A 516 26.37 -5.52 9.83
N ARG A 517 26.65 -6.81 9.56
CA ARG A 517 28.00 -7.30 9.26
C ARG A 517 28.68 -6.54 8.11
N TYR A 518 27.91 -6.09 7.14
CA TYR A 518 28.38 -5.44 5.92
C TYR A 518 28.04 -3.94 5.84
N ASP A 519 27.42 -3.37 6.89
CA ASP A 519 26.97 -1.97 6.89
C ASP A 519 27.14 -1.33 8.27
N ARG A 520 28.40 -1.03 8.61
CA ARG A 520 28.81 -0.43 9.89
C ARG A 520 28.33 1.00 10.06
N GLU A 521 28.10 1.72 8.96
CA GLU A 521 27.54 3.06 9.02
C GLU A 521 26.09 3.01 9.52
N MET A 522 25.26 2.14 8.94
CA MET A 522 23.89 1.94 9.40
C MET A 522 23.83 1.41 10.84
N GLU A 523 24.77 0.55 11.24
CA GLU A 523 24.93 0.14 12.65
C GLU A 523 25.20 1.35 13.57
N GLY A 524 26.07 2.26 13.15
CA GLY A 524 26.37 3.50 13.86
C GLY A 524 25.15 4.41 13.98
N ASP A 525 24.33 4.51 12.93
CA ASP A 525 23.09 5.29 12.95
C ASP A 525 22.02 4.68 13.88
N VAL A 526 21.95 3.34 13.95
CA VAL A 526 21.10 2.65 14.95
C VAL A 526 21.59 2.92 16.37
N ASN A 527 22.89 2.75 16.62
CA ASN A 527 23.48 2.89 17.95
C ASN A 527 23.46 4.33 18.47
N SER A 528 23.55 5.32 17.58
CA SER A 528 23.43 6.74 17.94
C SER A 528 21.98 7.21 18.07
N GLY A 529 21.00 6.39 17.71
CA GLY A 529 19.58 6.72 17.77
C GLY A 529 19.06 7.55 16.60
N LYS A 530 19.90 7.88 15.60
CA LYS A 530 19.48 8.63 14.40
C LYS A 530 18.36 7.95 13.63
N VAL A 531 18.25 6.62 13.69
CA VAL A 531 17.14 5.89 13.08
C VAL A 531 15.76 6.27 13.64
N HIS A 532 15.70 6.89 14.83
CA HIS A 532 14.46 7.46 15.38
C HIS A 532 14.02 8.75 14.69
N GLU A 533 14.93 9.45 14.01
CA GLU A 533 14.66 10.70 13.30
C GLU A 533 14.13 10.47 11.88
N LEU A 534 14.19 9.23 11.39
CA LEU A 534 13.64 8.86 10.10
C LEU A 534 12.14 9.14 10.06
N ARG A 535 11.70 9.83 9.01
CA ARG A 535 10.28 10.13 8.75
C ARG A 535 9.62 9.07 7.89
N GLU A 536 10.45 8.28 7.20
CA GLU A 536 10.04 7.26 6.28
C GLU A 536 9.49 6.02 7.01
N TYR A 537 8.49 5.41 6.40
CA TYR A 537 7.90 4.15 6.82
C TYR A 537 7.32 3.39 5.64
N PHE A 538 7.14 2.08 5.80
CA PHE A 538 6.21 1.30 4.98
C PHE A 538 4.82 1.46 5.60
N GLU A 539 3.85 1.98 4.86
CA GLU A 539 2.48 2.11 5.40
C GLU A 539 1.84 0.73 5.47
N ALA A 540 1.11 0.48 6.55
CA ALA A 540 0.34 -0.73 6.77
C ALA A 540 -1.14 -0.36 6.97
N HIS A 541 -2.02 -1.21 6.44
CA HIS A 541 -3.46 -1.08 6.56
C HIS A 541 -3.98 -2.32 7.28
N LEU A 542 -4.53 -2.14 8.49
CA LEU A 542 -5.14 -3.25 9.25
C LEU A 542 -6.60 -3.39 8.81
N HIS A 543 -6.96 -4.58 8.34
CA HIS A 543 -8.27 -4.87 7.74
C HIS A 543 -9.24 -5.47 8.77
N GLY A 544 -10.46 -4.90 8.83
CA GLY A 544 -11.56 -5.36 9.68
C GLY A 544 -11.54 -4.82 11.11
N LEU A 545 -12.26 -5.50 12.00
CA LEU A 545 -12.38 -5.12 13.40
C LEU A 545 -11.07 -5.32 14.16
N VAL A 546 -10.41 -4.24 14.56
CA VAL A 546 -9.23 -4.27 15.44
C VAL A 546 -9.73 -4.00 16.86
N LYS A 547 -9.31 -4.79 17.83
CA LYS A 547 -9.73 -4.67 19.22
C LYS A 547 -8.62 -4.10 20.11
N TRP A 548 -8.99 -3.56 21.26
CA TRP A 548 -8.01 -3.19 22.29
C TRP A 548 -7.21 -4.39 22.81
N THR A 549 -7.79 -5.60 22.76
CA THR A 549 -7.08 -6.84 23.07
C THR A 549 -5.98 -7.17 22.07
N ASP A 550 -5.96 -6.52 20.90
CA ASP A 550 -4.90 -6.68 19.90
C ASP A 550 -3.71 -5.72 20.12
N VAL A 551 -3.84 -4.80 21.08
CA VAL A 551 -2.74 -3.93 21.50
C VAL A 551 -1.79 -4.72 22.39
N GLU A 552 -0.50 -4.67 22.07
CA GLU A 552 0.57 -5.24 22.90
C GLU A 552 0.99 -4.23 23.97
N ARG A 553 1.34 -3.02 23.54
CA ARG A 553 1.74 -1.91 24.42
C ARG A 553 1.53 -0.56 23.73
N ILE A 554 1.49 0.50 24.54
CA ILE A 554 1.44 1.89 24.08
C ILE A 554 2.64 2.61 24.67
N LYS A 555 3.47 3.19 23.80
CA LYS A 555 4.63 4.00 24.21
C LYS A 555 4.31 5.48 24.02
N LEU A 556 4.35 6.26 25.10
CA LEU A 556 4.15 7.71 25.07
C LEU A 556 5.49 8.39 24.76
N VAL A 557 5.51 9.25 23.74
CA VAL A 557 6.72 9.89 23.22
C VAL A 557 6.48 11.39 23.09
N GLY A 558 7.20 12.19 23.88
CA GLY A 558 7.23 13.65 23.71
C GLY A 558 5.94 14.42 24.06
N SER A 559 4.97 13.79 24.73
CA SER A 559 3.74 14.49 25.14
C SER A 559 3.94 15.35 26.39
N PRO A 560 3.47 16.61 26.41
CA PRO A 560 3.41 17.40 27.65
C PRO A 560 2.37 16.84 28.65
N TRP A 561 1.49 15.93 28.21
CA TRP A 561 0.47 15.28 29.04
C TRP A 561 0.78 13.80 29.33
N ALA A 562 2.01 13.34 29.11
CA ALA A 562 2.36 11.91 29.18
C ALA A 562 1.87 11.21 30.46
N THR A 563 2.09 11.80 31.64
CA THR A 563 1.62 11.22 32.92
C THR A 563 0.09 11.11 32.98
N ALA A 564 -0.65 12.13 32.53
CA ALA A 564 -2.11 12.12 32.55
C ALA A 564 -2.69 11.16 31.50
N GLN A 565 -2.05 11.08 30.32
CA GLN A 565 -2.40 10.12 29.27
C GLN A 565 -2.16 8.68 29.74
N GLN A 566 -1.02 8.43 30.41
CA GLN A 566 -0.70 7.13 31.00
C GLN A 566 -1.76 6.70 32.00
N ALA A 567 -2.04 7.53 33.01
CA ALA A 567 -3.04 7.22 34.03
C ALA A 567 -4.41 6.92 33.43
N ARG A 568 -4.83 7.69 32.41
CA ARG A 568 -6.11 7.47 31.72
C ARG A 568 -6.14 6.14 30.95
N LEU A 569 -5.08 5.80 30.23
CA LEU A 569 -4.99 4.54 29.48
C LEU A 569 -4.92 3.32 30.40
N GLU A 570 -4.18 3.42 31.51
CA GLU A 570 -4.11 2.36 32.53
C GLU A 570 -5.45 2.17 33.24
N GLN A 571 -6.14 3.26 33.60
CA GLN A 571 -7.49 3.20 34.16
C GLN A 571 -8.47 2.53 33.19
N PHE A 572 -8.43 2.92 31.91
CA PHE A 572 -9.25 2.29 30.87
C PHE A 572 -8.93 0.80 30.75
N ALA A 573 -7.65 0.42 30.73
CA ALA A 573 -7.25 -0.98 30.68
C ALA A 573 -7.81 -1.78 31.86
N GLN A 574 -7.69 -1.23 33.08
CA GLN A 574 -8.20 -1.86 34.29
C GLN A 574 -9.73 -2.01 34.28
N GLN A 575 -10.47 -0.98 33.87
CA GLN A 575 -11.93 -0.97 33.81
C GLN A 575 -12.49 -2.01 32.84
N HIS A 576 -11.76 -2.30 31.76
CA HIS A 576 -12.20 -3.21 30.70
C HIS A 576 -11.45 -4.56 30.70
N GLY A 577 -10.63 -4.84 31.73
CA GLY A 577 -9.90 -6.11 31.83
C GLY A 577 -8.87 -6.34 30.71
N LEU A 578 -8.29 -5.25 30.17
CA LEU A 578 -7.33 -5.29 29.08
C LEU A 578 -5.91 -5.44 29.62
N SER A 579 -5.03 -6.11 28.85
CA SER A 579 -3.69 -6.51 29.31
C SER A 579 -2.54 -5.73 28.68
N PHE A 580 -2.81 -4.67 27.91
CA PHE A 580 -1.76 -3.89 27.28
C PHE A 580 -0.99 -3.06 28.32
N ARG A 581 0.29 -2.79 28.06
CA ARG A 581 1.13 -1.96 28.93
C ARG A 581 1.20 -0.53 28.39
N VAL A 582 1.39 0.44 29.29
CA VAL A 582 1.69 1.82 28.92
C VAL A 582 3.11 2.15 29.40
N GLU A 583 3.95 2.66 28.49
CA GLU A 583 5.35 2.97 28.74
C GLU A 583 5.61 4.44 28.44
N THR A 584 6.35 5.14 29.30
CA THR A 584 6.87 6.49 29.02
C THR A 584 8.30 6.40 28.50
N ALA A 585 8.61 7.19 27.47
CA ALA A 585 9.88 7.16 26.75
C ALA A 585 11.07 7.82 27.46
#